data_AF-A0A953AXD3-F1
#
_entry.id   AF-A0A953AXD3-F1
#
_cell.length_a   1.000
_cell.length_b   1.000
_cell.length_c   1.000
_cell.angle_alpha   90.00
_cell.angle_beta   90.00
_cell.angle_gamma   90.00
#
_symmetry.space_group_name_H-M   'P 1'
#
loop_
_entity.id
_entity.type
_entity.pdbx_description
1 polymer ?
#
loop_
_entity_poly.entity_id
_entity_poly.type
_entity_poly.pdbx_seq_one_letter_code
_entity_poly.pdbx_strand_id
1 'polypeptide(L)'
;MSFKVRIDASNPGQYFASCGLFELSARLCGDARAWFSATHFHVEAACSLSELLDAWTSCRWIQLSDEDDKESPIHFPKPFNLLIDWWKDESTGGRELKVWAGTMSGPRIAQAMIAALRDRRFHHEGLFEEGCIVYDPEEPKKKVEPFYFDARRAPNAHSRDIGFSPNDLDLTTTAFPAVEALCLVGLQRFRPAATEHRRILDYFVWPEPVPLSVAGAISCGAVRLPGVRAFRFENWFRTSQKKHKAFRPAVQLKEGK
;
A
#
# COMPACT_ATOMS: atom_id res chain seq x y z
N MET A 1 19.48 9.91 -10.37
CA MET A 1 18.21 10.64 -10.61
C MET A 1 17.29 10.40 -9.43
N SER A 2 16.89 11.44 -8.71
CA SER A 2 15.99 11.32 -7.56
C SER A 2 14.58 11.77 -7.93
N PHE A 3 13.59 11.30 -7.18
CA PHE A 3 12.23 11.80 -7.26
C PHE A 3 11.64 11.95 -5.87
N LYS A 4 10.54 12.69 -5.79
CA LYS A 4 9.76 12.86 -4.57
C LYS A 4 8.28 12.74 -4.88
N VAL A 5 7.51 12.32 -3.90
CA VAL A 5 6.05 12.23 -3.97
C VAL A 5 5.43 12.92 -2.77
N ARG A 6 4.30 13.58 -2.95
CA ARG A 6 3.49 14.18 -1.90
C ARG A 6 2.84 13.05 -1.10
N ILE A 7 2.83 13.21 0.23
CA ILE A 7 2.30 12.21 1.16
C ILE A 7 1.64 12.91 2.35
N ASP A 8 0.50 12.38 2.77
CA ASP A 8 -0.04 12.50 4.11
C ASP A 8 0.40 11.29 4.96
N ALA A 9 1.33 11.52 5.90
CA ALA A 9 1.82 10.47 6.78
C ALA A 9 0.75 9.94 7.74
N SER A 10 -0.37 10.63 7.92
CA SER A 10 -1.53 10.13 8.67
C SER A 10 -2.42 9.19 7.85
N ASN A 11 -2.20 9.07 6.55
CA ASN A 11 -2.78 8.02 5.72
C ASN A 11 -1.81 6.82 5.67
N PRO A 12 -2.03 5.75 6.47
CA PRO A 12 -1.14 4.58 6.46
C PRO A 12 -1.02 3.95 5.06
N GLY A 13 -2.07 3.99 4.24
CA GLY A 13 -2.00 3.55 2.85
C GLY A 13 -0.93 4.30 2.05
N GLN A 14 -0.89 5.64 2.16
CA GLN A 14 0.11 6.45 1.46
C GLN A 14 1.53 6.25 2.01
N TYR A 15 1.65 6.05 3.33
CA TYR A 15 2.92 5.71 3.96
C TYR A 15 3.48 4.39 3.40
N PHE A 16 2.70 3.31 3.45
CA PHE A 16 3.16 2.02 2.93
C PHE A 16 3.30 2.03 1.41
N ALA A 17 2.51 2.82 0.68
CA ALA A 17 2.70 3.04 -0.74
C ALA A 17 4.05 3.72 -1.06
N SER A 18 4.46 4.69 -0.24
CA SER A 18 5.79 5.30 -0.33
C SER A 18 6.89 4.27 -0.11
N CYS A 19 6.74 3.42 0.89
CA CYS A 19 7.63 2.28 1.12
C CYS A 19 7.65 1.29 -0.06
N GLY A 20 6.52 1.10 -0.75
CA GLY A 20 6.43 0.30 -1.97
C GLY A 20 7.22 0.88 -3.14
N LEU A 21 7.14 2.20 -3.36
CA LEU A 21 8.00 2.90 -4.34
C LEU A 21 9.48 2.68 -4.02
N PHE A 22 9.84 2.71 -2.74
CA PHE A 22 11.22 2.49 -2.31
C PHE A 22 11.70 1.06 -2.58
N GLU A 23 10.90 0.05 -2.22
CA GLU A 23 11.20 -1.36 -2.53
C GLU A 23 11.44 -1.58 -4.03
N LEU A 24 10.55 -1.04 -4.87
CA LEU A 24 10.67 -1.16 -6.32
C LEU A 24 11.90 -0.40 -6.85
N SER A 25 12.17 0.80 -6.35
CA SER A 25 13.32 1.62 -6.77
C SER A 25 14.64 0.94 -6.44
N ALA A 26 14.78 0.42 -5.22
CA ALA A 26 15.97 -0.30 -4.79
C ALA A 26 16.18 -1.58 -5.61
N ARG A 27 15.12 -2.30 -5.98
CA ARG A 27 15.22 -3.50 -6.83
C ARG A 27 15.56 -3.18 -8.28
N LEU A 28 15.09 -2.05 -8.79
CA LEU A 28 15.38 -1.62 -10.17
C LEU A 28 16.80 -1.02 -10.30
N CYS A 29 17.25 -0.26 -9.30
CA CYS A 29 18.47 0.55 -9.37
C CYS A 29 19.61 0.12 -8.43
N GLY A 30 19.37 -0.80 -7.49
CA GLY A 30 20.36 -1.27 -6.50
C GLY A 30 20.49 -0.36 -5.27
N ASP A 31 21.11 0.81 -5.44
CA ASP A 31 21.59 1.64 -4.31
C ASP A 31 20.61 2.74 -3.88
N ALA A 32 19.30 2.47 -3.96
CA ALA A 32 18.31 3.48 -3.60
C ALA A 32 18.35 3.81 -2.09
N ARG A 33 18.15 5.09 -1.77
CA ARG A 33 17.91 5.59 -0.40
C ARG A 33 16.61 6.37 -0.36
N ALA A 34 15.97 6.39 0.79
CA ALA A 34 14.73 7.15 0.94
C ALA A 34 14.55 7.74 2.33
N TRP A 35 13.73 8.79 2.42
CA TRP A 35 13.37 9.46 3.68
C TRP A 35 12.06 10.24 3.56
N PHE A 36 11.49 10.60 4.71
CA PHE A 36 10.27 11.39 4.82
C PHE A 36 10.60 12.82 5.26
N SER A 37 9.98 13.80 4.59
CA SER A 37 9.83 15.15 5.10
C SER A 37 8.41 15.37 5.64
N ALA A 38 8.04 16.62 5.94
CA ALA A 38 6.71 16.95 6.47
C ALA A 38 5.57 16.56 5.50
N THR A 39 5.78 16.76 4.20
CA THR A 39 4.73 16.61 3.16
C THR A 39 5.17 15.75 1.98
N HIS A 40 6.40 15.24 1.99
CA HIS A 40 6.94 14.47 0.88
C HIS A 40 7.70 13.24 1.36
N PHE A 41 7.72 12.23 0.51
CA PHE A 41 8.64 11.12 0.56
C PHE A 41 9.65 11.26 -0.58
N HIS A 42 10.93 11.16 -0.26
CA HIS A 42 12.02 11.34 -1.21
C HIS A 42 12.68 10.00 -1.47
N VAL A 43 13.02 9.75 -2.74
CA VAL A 43 13.77 8.58 -3.18
C VAL A 43 14.97 9.06 -3.99
N GLU A 44 16.15 8.76 -3.49
CA GLU A 44 17.41 8.88 -4.22
C GLU A 44 17.68 7.54 -4.92
N ALA A 45 17.69 7.52 -6.25
CA ALA A 45 17.91 6.32 -7.05
C ALA A 45 18.62 6.65 -8.37
N ALA A 46 18.73 5.67 -9.28
CA ALA A 46 19.21 5.88 -10.64
C ALA A 46 18.06 5.99 -11.67
N CYS A 47 16.81 6.16 -11.21
CA CYS A 47 15.62 6.29 -12.06
C CYS A 47 14.70 7.43 -11.59
N SER A 48 13.92 7.98 -12.51
CA SER A 48 12.78 8.85 -12.23
C SER A 48 11.54 8.06 -11.79
N LEU A 49 10.54 8.76 -11.25
CA LEU A 49 9.24 8.17 -10.92
C LEU A 49 8.57 7.55 -12.15
N SER A 50 8.61 8.24 -13.31
CA SER A 50 7.97 7.73 -14.52
C SER A 50 8.63 6.45 -15.01
N GLU A 51 9.97 6.40 -15.05
CA GLU A 51 10.70 5.19 -15.47
C GLU A 51 10.42 4.01 -14.55
N LEU A 52 10.31 4.26 -13.24
CA LEU A 52 9.94 3.24 -12.26
C LEU A 52 8.54 2.68 -12.52
N LEU A 53 7.54 3.56 -12.67
CA LEU A 53 6.15 3.17 -12.91
C LEU A 53 6.00 2.48 -14.27
N ASP A 54 6.67 2.97 -15.31
CA ASP A 54 6.69 2.35 -16.64
C ASP A 54 7.27 0.93 -16.57
N ALA A 55 8.42 0.76 -15.91
CA ALA A 55 9.07 -0.53 -15.74
C ALA A 55 8.20 -1.51 -14.92
N TRP A 56 7.57 -1.04 -13.85
CA TRP A 56 6.76 -1.88 -12.97
C TRP A 56 5.43 -2.29 -13.62
N THR A 57 4.68 -1.35 -14.19
CA THR A 57 3.36 -1.62 -14.78
C THR A 57 3.42 -2.40 -16.10
N SER A 58 4.59 -2.39 -16.75
CA SER A 58 4.88 -3.22 -17.93
C SER A 58 5.45 -4.59 -17.56
N CYS A 59 5.86 -4.80 -16.31
CA CYS A 59 6.38 -6.09 -15.85
C CYS A 59 5.27 -7.14 -15.83
N ARG A 60 5.48 -8.24 -16.55
CA ARG A 60 4.59 -9.41 -16.46
C ARG A 60 4.75 -10.03 -15.08
N TRP A 61 3.67 -10.07 -14.32
CA TRP A 61 3.61 -10.73 -13.02
C TRP A 61 2.95 -12.12 -13.15
N ILE A 62 3.20 -12.98 -12.17
CA ILE A 62 2.80 -14.39 -12.16
C ILE A 62 2.04 -14.67 -10.86
N GLN A 63 0.88 -15.33 -10.96
CA GLN A 63 0.21 -15.95 -9.82
C GLN A 63 0.83 -17.32 -9.59
N LEU A 64 1.33 -17.58 -8.37
CA LEU A 64 2.07 -18.81 -8.09
C LEU A 64 1.21 -19.99 -7.65
N SER A 65 0.00 -19.76 -7.15
CA SER A 65 -0.90 -20.81 -6.70
C SER A 65 -2.14 -20.87 -7.59
N ASP A 66 -2.36 -22.04 -8.19
CA ASP A 66 -3.56 -22.32 -8.96
C ASP A 66 -4.72 -22.82 -8.06
N GLU A 67 -4.44 -23.21 -6.81
CA GLU A 67 -5.45 -23.79 -5.89
C GLU A 67 -6.31 -22.75 -5.16
N ASP A 68 -5.77 -21.53 -4.95
CA ASP A 68 -6.46 -20.41 -4.31
C ASP A 68 -6.20 -19.12 -5.08
N ASP A 69 -6.97 -18.93 -6.15
CA ASP A 69 -6.92 -17.77 -7.06
C ASP A 69 -7.17 -16.43 -6.35
N LYS A 70 -7.79 -16.45 -5.17
CA LYS A 70 -8.13 -15.25 -4.41
C LYS A 70 -7.02 -14.78 -3.48
N GLU A 71 -6.16 -15.69 -3.05
CA GLU A 71 -5.05 -15.40 -2.14
C GLU A 71 -3.70 -15.89 -2.67
N SER A 72 -3.62 -16.18 -3.97
CA SER A 72 -2.37 -16.60 -4.60
C SER A 72 -1.29 -15.53 -4.40
N PRO A 73 -0.08 -15.94 -3.97
CA PRO A 73 1.09 -15.08 -4.04
C PRO A 73 1.29 -14.46 -5.42
N ILE A 74 1.81 -13.23 -5.42
CA ILE A 74 2.07 -12.43 -6.62
C ILE A 74 3.58 -12.32 -6.80
N HIS A 75 4.10 -12.85 -7.91
CA HIS A 75 5.52 -12.78 -8.21
C HIS A 75 5.79 -11.83 -9.38
N PHE A 76 6.62 -10.82 -9.13
CA PHE A 76 7.24 -10.00 -10.15
C PHE A 76 8.64 -10.57 -10.45
N PRO A 77 8.87 -11.12 -11.65
CA PRO A 77 10.19 -11.60 -12.05
C PRO A 77 11.16 -10.43 -12.25
N LYS A 78 12.28 -10.66 -12.95
CA LYS A 78 13.21 -9.58 -13.31
C LYS A 78 12.47 -8.41 -13.99
N PRO A 79 12.86 -7.14 -13.72
CA PRO A 79 14.02 -6.74 -12.93
C PRO A 79 13.79 -6.75 -11.41
N PHE A 80 12.56 -6.82 -10.94
CA PHE A 80 12.25 -6.64 -9.50
C PHE A 80 12.57 -7.87 -8.66
N ASN A 81 12.34 -9.08 -9.18
CA ASN A 81 12.54 -10.35 -8.46
C ASN A 81 11.87 -10.34 -7.08
N LEU A 82 10.60 -9.91 -7.04
CA LEU A 82 9.83 -9.63 -5.84
C LEU A 82 8.66 -10.59 -5.73
N LEU A 83 8.65 -11.40 -4.68
CA LEU A 83 7.48 -12.16 -4.25
C LEU A 83 6.69 -11.34 -3.24
N ILE A 84 5.38 -11.22 -3.46
CA ILE A 84 4.43 -10.62 -2.54
C ILE A 84 3.49 -11.71 -2.06
N ASP A 85 3.62 -12.08 -0.79
CA ASP A 85 2.93 -13.20 -0.15
C ASP A 85 2.68 -12.96 1.34
N TRP A 86 2.91 -11.74 1.81
CA TRP A 86 2.92 -11.43 3.23
C TRP A 86 1.65 -11.79 4.01
N TRP A 87 0.50 -11.92 3.35
CA TRP A 87 -0.73 -12.34 4.01
C TRP A 87 -0.74 -13.84 4.37
N LYS A 88 0.18 -14.63 3.80
CA LYS A 88 0.44 -16.03 4.17
C LYS A 88 1.47 -16.15 5.30
N ASP A 89 2.17 -15.07 5.63
CA ASP A 89 3.15 -15.04 6.72
C ASP A 89 2.45 -14.83 8.08
N GLU A 90 2.40 -15.92 8.85
CA GLU A 90 1.88 -15.90 10.23
C GLU A 90 2.95 -15.50 11.25
N SER A 91 4.24 -15.63 10.91
CA SER A 91 5.36 -15.41 11.84
C SER A 91 5.59 -13.94 12.16
N THR A 92 5.33 -13.04 11.20
CA THR A 92 5.48 -11.59 11.40
C THR A 92 4.15 -10.83 11.41
N GLY A 93 3.03 -11.51 11.66
CA GLY A 93 1.71 -10.88 11.78
C GLY A 93 1.11 -10.36 10.46
N GLY A 94 1.63 -10.79 9.30
CA GLY A 94 1.16 -10.32 7.99
C GLY A 94 -0.32 -10.61 7.75
N ARG A 95 -0.83 -11.75 8.24
CA ARG A 95 -2.26 -12.08 8.20
C ARG A 95 -3.17 -11.05 8.89
N GLU A 96 -2.69 -10.35 9.92
CA GLU A 96 -3.50 -9.33 10.61
C GLU A 96 -3.70 -8.07 9.76
N LEU A 97 -2.79 -7.79 8.83
CA LEU A 97 -2.83 -6.65 7.90
C LEU A 97 -3.78 -6.86 6.73
N LYS A 98 -4.09 -8.11 6.40
CA LYS A 98 -4.95 -8.47 5.27
C LYS A 98 -6.34 -7.85 5.41
N VAL A 99 -6.79 -7.20 4.34
CA VAL A 99 -8.05 -6.43 4.26
C VAL A 99 -9.15 -7.09 3.40
N TRP A 100 -8.78 -8.06 2.55
CA TRP A 100 -9.71 -8.79 1.68
C TRP A 100 -10.02 -10.20 2.20
N ALA A 101 -11.18 -10.74 1.83
CA ALA A 101 -11.63 -12.09 2.16
C ALA A 101 -12.83 -12.49 1.29
N GLY A 102 -13.19 -13.78 1.31
CA GLY A 102 -14.43 -14.29 0.73
C GLY A 102 -14.42 -14.36 -0.79
N THR A 103 -15.17 -13.48 -1.46
CA THR A 103 -15.26 -13.43 -2.93
C THR A 103 -14.25 -12.46 -3.57
N MET A 104 -13.57 -11.64 -2.77
CA MET A 104 -12.52 -10.74 -3.26
C MET A 104 -11.28 -11.54 -3.66
N SER A 105 -10.79 -11.34 -4.88
CA SER A 105 -9.50 -11.87 -5.34
C SER A 105 -8.42 -10.80 -5.21
N GLY A 106 -7.42 -11.05 -4.36
CA GLY A 106 -6.27 -10.18 -4.19
C GLY A 106 -5.49 -9.97 -5.48
N PRO A 107 -5.09 -11.04 -6.20
CA PRO A 107 -4.43 -10.91 -7.50
C PRO A 107 -5.21 -10.06 -8.51
N ARG A 108 -6.52 -10.27 -8.63
CA ARG A 108 -7.39 -9.50 -9.53
C ARG A 108 -7.43 -8.01 -9.18
N ILE A 109 -7.54 -7.70 -7.88
CA ILE A 109 -7.54 -6.31 -7.40
C ILE A 109 -6.18 -5.66 -7.69
N ALA A 110 -5.08 -6.34 -7.36
CA ALA A 110 -3.73 -5.86 -7.63
C ALA A 110 -3.52 -5.57 -9.12
N GLN A 111 -3.94 -6.49 -10.00
CA GLN A 111 -3.85 -6.33 -11.46
C GLN A 111 -4.55 -5.07 -11.94
N ALA A 112 -5.80 -4.86 -11.51
CA ALA A 112 -6.60 -3.73 -11.95
C ALA A 112 -5.99 -2.40 -11.48
N MET A 113 -5.50 -2.34 -10.23
CA MET A 113 -4.83 -1.14 -9.71
C MET A 113 -3.50 -0.87 -10.43
N ILE A 114 -2.68 -1.89 -10.68
CA ILE A 114 -1.42 -1.75 -11.43
C ILE A 114 -1.68 -1.33 -12.89
N ALA A 115 -2.69 -1.91 -13.54
CA ALA A 115 -3.05 -1.55 -14.91
C ALA A 115 -3.50 -0.08 -15.01
N ALA A 116 -4.24 0.43 -14.03
CA ALA A 116 -4.62 1.83 -13.98
C ALA A 116 -3.42 2.79 -13.92
N LEU A 117 -2.32 2.37 -13.28
CA LEU A 117 -1.09 3.17 -13.17
C LEU A 117 -0.31 3.35 -14.48
N ARG A 118 -0.72 2.70 -15.58
CA ARG A 118 -0.17 2.96 -16.92
C ARG A 118 -0.59 4.33 -17.48
N ASP A 119 -1.65 4.91 -16.93
CA ASP A 119 -2.11 6.25 -17.32
C ASP A 119 -1.11 7.31 -16.83
N ARG A 120 -0.68 8.18 -17.75
CA ARG A 120 0.32 9.23 -17.49
C ARG A 120 -0.11 10.23 -16.42
N ARG A 121 -1.39 10.33 -16.09
CA ARG A 121 -1.85 11.13 -14.94
C ARG A 121 -1.21 10.70 -13.63
N PHE A 122 -0.75 9.45 -13.47
CA PHE A 122 -0.10 8.97 -12.26
C PHE A 122 1.42 9.24 -12.20
N HIS A 123 2.01 9.80 -13.26
CA HIS A 123 3.48 9.94 -13.41
C HIS A 123 3.97 11.30 -12.90
N HIS A 124 3.51 11.73 -11.72
CA HIS A 124 3.84 13.01 -11.11
C HIS A 124 3.92 12.90 -9.59
N GLU A 125 4.44 13.93 -8.92
CA GLU A 125 4.61 13.91 -7.46
C GLU A 125 3.29 13.79 -6.68
N GLY A 126 2.13 14.04 -7.30
CA GLY A 126 0.82 13.96 -6.66
C GLY A 126 0.09 12.63 -6.81
N LEU A 127 0.74 11.56 -7.29
CA LEU A 127 0.06 10.32 -7.70
C LEU A 127 -0.86 9.69 -6.65
N PHE A 128 -0.60 9.90 -5.36
CA PHE A 128 -1.45 9.38 -4.28
C PHE A 128 -2.79 10.12 -4.15
N GLU A 129 -2.92 11.31 -4.72
CA GLU A 129 -4.15 12.10 -4.75
C GLU A 129 -4.99 11.83 -6.01
N GLU A 130 -4.47 11.08 -6.96
CA GLU A 130 -5.17 10.76 -8.20
C GLU A 130 -6.17 9.62 -7.98
N GLY A 131 -7.46 9.98 -7.98
CA GLY A 131 -8.56 9.05 -7.84
C GLY A 131 -9.23 8.71 -9.17
N CYS A 132 -9.62 7.46 -9.37
CA CYS A 132 -10.43 7.07 -10.53
C CYS A 132 -11.33 5.86 -10.24
N ILE A 133 -12.29 5.62 -11.14
CA ILE A 133 -12.98 4.34 -11.20
C ILE A 133 -12.02 3.36 -11.88
N VAL A 134 -11.82 2.19 -11.27
CA VAL A 134 -10.92 1.16 -11.79
C VAL A 134 -11.74 0.02 -12.36
N TYR A 135 -11.35 -0.41 -13.56
CA TYR A 135 -11.97 -1.49 -14.29
C TYR A 135 -10.99 -2.65 -14.42
N ASP A 136 -11.54 -3.84 -14.58
CA ASP A 136 -10.77 -5.03 -14.85
C ASP A 136 -10.13 -4.91 -16.25
N PRO A 137 -8.81 -5.08 -16.40
CA PRO A 137 -8.15 -4.98 -17.71
C PRO A 137 -8.58 -6.08 -18.67
N GLU A 138 -9.03 -7.25 -18.17
CA GLU A 138 -9.51 -8.36 -18.99
C GLU A 138 -11.04 -8.27 -19.21
N GLU A 139 -11.76 -7.58 -18.32
CA GLU A 139 -13.21 -7.32 -18.44
C GLU A 139 -13.52 -5.81 -18.29
N PRO A 140 -13.24 -4.95 -19.30
CA PRO A 140 -13.26 -3.47 -19.13
C PRO A 140 -14.59 -2.84 -18.70
N LYS A 141 -15.71 -3.57 -18.80
CA LYS A 141 -17.02 -3.12 -18.30
C LYS A 141 -17.23 -3.41 -16.81
N LYS A 142 -16.38 -4.24 -16.22
CA LYS A 142 -16.50 -4.73 -14.86
C LYS A 142 -15.61 -3.93 -13.94
N LYS A 143 -16.25 -3.11 -13.11
CA LYS A 143 -15.57 -2.36 -12.06
C LYS A 143 -14.87 -3.31 -11.07
N VAL A 144 -13.74 -2.87 -10.54
CA VAL A 144 -12.99 -3.57 -9.49
C VAL A 144 -12.91 -2.69 -8.24
N GLU A 145 -13.41 -3.19 -7.12
CA GLU A 145 -13.22 -2.53 -5.82
C GLU A 145 -11.77 -2.68 -5.34
N PRO A 146 -11.18 -1.66 -4.70
CA PRO A 146 -9.83 -1.74 -4.17
C PRO A 146 -9.74 -2.58 -2.89
N PHE A 147 -8.52 -2.67 -2.36
CA PHE A 147 -8.25 -3.37 -1.11
C PHE A 147 -8.80 -2.65 0.12
N TYR A 148 -8.86 -1.31 0.09
CA TYR A 148 -9.14 -0.42 1.24
C TYR A 148 -7.93 -0.20 2.14
N PHE A 149 -6.74 -0.12 1.54
CA PHE A 149 -5.56 0.40 2.22
C PHE A 149 -5.60 1.92 2.36
N ASP A 150 -6.27 2.61 1.45
CA ASP A 150 -6.41 4.07 1.55
C ASP A 150 -7.35 4.46 2.70
N ALA A 151 -6.80 5.18 3.68
CA ALA A 151 -7.53 5.56 4.87
C ALA A 151 -8.71 6.51 4.63
N ARG A 152 -8.74 7.21 3.49
CA ARG A 152 -9.89 8.03 3.07
C ARG A 152 -11.15 7.21 2.88
N ARG A 153 -11.01 5.90 2.60
CA ARG A 153 -12.15 5.00 2.39
C ARG A 153 -12.70 4.40 3.68
N ALA A 154 -11.93 4.37 4.78
CA ALA A 154 -12.37 3.74 6.02
C ALA A 154 -13.65 4.32 6.62
N PRO A 155 -13.84 5.66 6.72
CA PRO A 155 -15.07 6.23 7.26
C PRO A 155 -16.33 5.92 6.44
N ASN A 156 -16.17 5.65 5.14
CA ASN A 156 -17.27 5.33 4.22
C ASN A 156 -17.34 3.83 3.89
N ALA A 157 -16.63 2.99 4.64
CA ALA A 157 -16.45 1.59 4.29
C ALA A 157 -17.62 0.70 4.72
N HIS A 158 -18.45 1.16 5.66
CA HIS A 158 -19.62 0.45 6.15
C HIS A 158 -20.91 1.18 5.71
N SER A 159 -21.90 0.45 5.16
CA SER A 159 -23.16 1.04 4.67
C SER A 159 -23.94 1.81 5.75
N ARG A 160 -23.77 1.42 7.02
CA ARG A 160 -24.34 2.15 8.17
C ARG A 160 -23.71 3.52 8.39
N ASP A 161 -22.44 3.72 8.02
CA ASP A 161 -21.74 4.98 8.22
C ASP A 161 -22.21 6.04 7.20
N ILE A 162 -22.63 5.59 6.01
CA ILE A 162 -23.11 6.44 4.91
C ILE A 162 -24.65 6.44 4.73
N GLY A 163 -25.37 5.60 5.49
CA GLY A 163 -26.84 5.54 5.50
C GLY A 163 -27.49 4.75 4.36
N PHE A 164 -26.71 4.19 3.43
CA PHE A 164 -27.19 3.35 2.32
C PHE A 164 -26.10 2.36 1.86
N SER A 165 -26.45 1.38 1.04
CA SER A 165 -25.49 0.46 0.40
C SER A 165 -25.15 0.96 -1.01
N PRO A 166 -23.91 1.39 -1.29
CA PRO A 166 -23.50 1.79 -2.64
C PRO A 166 -23.63 0.65 -3.65
N ASN A 167 -23.45 -0.59 -3.19
CA ASN A 167 -23.60 -1.79 -4.02
C ASN A 167 -25.06 -2.00 -4.41
N ASP A 168 -26.01 -1.74 -3.51
CA ASP A 168 -27.45 -1.94 -3.79
C ASP A 168 -27.99 -0.84 -4.72
N LEU A 169 -27.23 0.25 -4.90
CA LEU A 169 -27.57 1.41 -5.74
C LEU A 169 -26.68 1.50 -7.00
N ASP A 170 -25.88 0.47 -7.30
CA ASP A 170 -24.94 0.44 -8.44
C ASP A 170 -24.00 1.66 -8.54
N LEU A 171 -23.66 2.26 -7.39
CA LEU A 171 -22.84 3.46 -7.36
C LEU A 171 -21.37 3.15 -7.66
N THR A 172 -20.76 3.99 -8.50
CA THR A 172 -19.33 3.92 -8.77
C THR A 172 -18.57 4.61 -7.65
N THR A 173 -17.56 3.92 -7.13
CA THR A 173 -16.70 4.41 -6.05
C THR A 173 -15.32 4.67 -6.62
N THR A 174 -14.76 5.83 -6.27
CA THR A 174 -13.40 6.20 -6.63
C THR A 174 -12.41 5.37 -5.81
N ALA A 175 -11.44 4.77 -6.49
CA ALA A 175 -10.25 4.17 -5.87
C ALA A 175 -9.04 5.09 -6.10
N PHE A 176 -7.99 4.89 -5.31
CA PHE A 176 -6.71 5.58 -5.46
C PHE A 176 -5.64 4.54 -5.82
N PRO A 177 -5.49 4.17 -7.11
CA PRO A 177 -4.75 2.98 -7.52
C PRO A 177 -3.31 2.97 -7.04
N ALA A 178 -2.66 4.14 -7.02
CA ALA A 178 -1.27 4.28 -6.56
C ALA A 178 -1.15 3.88 -5.09
N VAL A 179 -2.06 4.37 -4.24
CA VAL A 179 -2.09 4.04 -2.81
C VAL A 179 -2.32 2.54 -2.62
N GLU A 180 -3.30 1.97 -3.30
CA GLU A 180 -3.71 0.58 -3.11
C GLU A 180 -2.64 -0.43 -3.59
N ALA A 181 -2.12 -0.25 -4.81
CA ALA A 181 -1.16 -1.16 -5.40
C ALA A 181 0.23 -1.07 -4.74
N LEU A 182 0.72 0.15 -4.50
CA LEU A 182 2.04 0.33 -3.90
C LEU A 182 2.02 0.01 -2.40
N CYS A 183 0.90 0.19 -1.68
CA CYS A 183 0.78 -0.27 -0.29
C CYS A 183 0.93 -1.79 -0.20
N LEU A 184 0.28 -2.54 -1.11
CA LEU A 184 0.43 -4.00 -1.18
C LEU A 184 1.91 -4.42 -1.31
N VAL A 185 2.66 -3.71 -2.15
CA VAL A 185 4.11 -3.90 -2.34
C VAL A 185 4.90 -3.53 -1.08
N GLY A 186 4.69 -2.31 -0.56
CA GLY A 186 5.43 -1.79 0.57
C GLY A 186 5.24 -2.63 1.81
N LEU A 187 4.04 -3.15 2.03
CA LEU A 187 3.78 -4.05 3.14
C LEU A 187 4.72 -5.24 3.12
N GLN A 188 5.13 -5.80 1.96
CA GLN A 188 6.02 -6.98 1.86
C GLN A 188 7.27 -6.88 2.75
N ARG A 189 7.91 -5.70 2.81
CA ARG A 189 9.09 -5.46 3.67
C ARG A 189 8.77 -4.62 4.90
N PHE A 190 7.89 -3.63 4.76
CA PHE A 190 7.67 -2.59 5.76
C PHE A 190 6.45 -2.92 6.60
N ARG A 191 6.58 -3.96 7.44
CA ARG A 191 5.51 -4.34 8.37
C ARG A 191 5.44 -3.35 9.54
N PRO A 192 4.27 -2.82 9.91
CA PRO A 192 4.15 -2.06 11.15
C PRO A 192 4.37 -2.95 12.38
N ALA A 193 4.72 -2.31 13.50
CA ALA A 193 4.80 -2.97 14.80
C ALA A 193 3.40 -3.27 15.34
N ALA A 194 3.22 -4.48 15.86
CA ALA A 194 2.08 -4.82 16.69
C ALA A 194 2.14 -4.05 18.02
N THR A 195 0.97 -3.69 18.54
CA THR A 195 0.81 -3.17 19.90
C THR A 195 0.17 -4.23 20.80
N GLU A 196 -0.04 -3.91 22.08
CA GLU A 196 -0.79 -4.76 23.01
C GLU A 196 -2.26 -4.98 22.58
N HIS A 197 -2.78 -4.11 21.73
CA HIS A 197 -4.14 -4.18 21.21
C HIS A 197 -4.16 -4.74 19.79
N ARG A 198 -4.98 -5.79 19.58
CA ARG A 198 -5.12 -6.42 18.27
C ARG A 198 -5.56 -5.42 17.21
N ARG A 199 -4.91 -5.46 16.03
CA ARG A 199 -5.16 -4.58 14.88
C ARG A 199 -4.83 -3.11 15.09
N ILE A 200 -4.31 -2.72 16.26
CA ILE A 200 -3.70 -1.41 16.48
C ILE A 200 -2.21 -1.57 16.23
N LEU A 201 -1.71 -0.76 15.30
CA LEU A 201 -0.41 -0.95 14.68
C LEU A 201 0.34 0.38 14.63
N ASP A 202 1.63 0.33 14.92
CA ASP A 202 2.51 1.49 14.90
C ASP A 202 3.47 1.43 13.71
N TYR A 203 3.69 2.57 13.06
CA TYR A 203 4.73 2.74 12.04
C TYR A 203 5.48 4.04 12.26
N PHE A 204 6.66 4.12 11.65
CA PHE A 204 7.61 5.20 11.94
C PHE A 204 8.12 5.83 10.66
N VAL A 205 8.03 7.16 10.59
CA VAL A 205 8.63 7.94 9.51
C VAL A 205 9.99 8.45 9.96
N TRP A 206 10.97 8.40 9.07
CA TRP A 206 12.35 8.76 9.38
C TRP A 206 12.81 9.94 8.50
N PRO A 207 13.57 10.91 9.05
CA PRO A 207 13.90 12.14 8.34
C PRO A 207 15.18 12.04 7.49
N GLU A 208 16.05 11.07 7.76
CA GLU A 208 17.37 10.95 7.13
C GLU A 208 17.36 9.94 5.97
N PRO A 209 18.14 10.15 4.90
CA PRO A 209 18.26 9.15 3.82
C PRO A 209 18.83 7.83 4.33
N VAL A 210 18.08 6.75 4.23
CA VAL A 210 18.53 5.41 4.63
C VAL A 210 18.45 4.40 3.49
N PRO A 211 19.35 3.39 3.44
CA PRO A 211 19.26 2.30 2.48
C PRO A 211 18.13 1.33 2.83
N LEU A 212 17.67 0.57 1.82
CA LEU A 212 16.56 -0.37 1.97
C LEU A 212 16.79 -1.43 3.06
N SER A 213 18.05 -1.83 3.27
CA SER A 213 18.46 -2.87 4.23
C SER A 213 18.06 -2.59 5.68
N VAL A 214 17.98 -1.31 6.08
CA VAL A 214 17.62 -0.92 7.45
C VAL A 214 16.22 -0.30 7.54
N ALA A 215 15.65 0.14 6.42
CA ALA A 215 14.42 0.92 6.38
C ALA A 215 13.21 0.15 6.93
N GLY A 216 13.12 -1.17 6.69
CA GLY A 216 12.06 -2.01 7.27
C GLY A 216 12.12 -2.06 8.80
N ALA A 217 13.33 -2.17 9.37
CA ALA A 217 13.52 -2.17 10.83
C ALA A 217 13.22 -0.81 11.47
N ILE A 218 13.49 0.28 10.75
CA ILE A 218 13.10 1.63 11.19
C ILE A 218 11.58 1.78 11.14
N SER A 219 10.95 1.32 10.05
CA SER A 219 9.50 1.39 9.82
C SER A 219 8.67 0.70 10.90
N CYS A 220 9.17 -0.42 11.45
CA CYS A 220 8.55 -1.12 12.59
C CYS A 220 9.11 -0.67 13.96
N GLY A 221 10.06 0.27 13.98
CA GLY A 221 10.61 0.82 15.21
C GLY A 221 11.58 -0.10 15.96
N ALA A 222 12.02 -1.21 15.36
CA ALA A 222 13.12 -2.03 15.88
C ALA A 222 14.46 -1.28 15.86
N VAL A 223 14.60 -0.31 14.95
CA VAL A 223 15.71 0.66 14.93
C VAL A 223 15.17 2.07 15.11
N ARG A 224 15.79 2.84 16.00
CA ARG A 224 15.43 4.24 16.26
C ARG A 224 16.52 5.16 15.74
N LEU A 225 16.14 6.14 14.93
CA LEU A 225 16.99 7.25 14.52
C LEU A 225 16.49 8.53 15.19
N PRO A 226 17.37 9.53 15.42
CA PRO A 226 16.94 10.85 15.84
C PRO A 226 15.89 11.44 14.89
N GLY A 227 14.87 12.11 15.44
CA GLY A 227 13.82 12.77 14.66
C GLY A 227 12.79 11.85 14.01
N VAL A 228 12.80 10.55 14.30
CA VAL A 228 11.76 9.61 13.87
C VAL A 228 10.43 9.98 14.53
N ARG A 229 9.36 10.08 13.73
CA ARG A 229 8.00 10.31 14.23
C ARG A 229 7.20 9.02 14.16
N ALA A 230 6.42 8.77 15.20
CA ALA A 230 5.59 7.59 15.36
C ALA A 230 4.13 7.87 14.99
N PHE A 231 3.50 6.94 14.31
CA PHE A 231 2.10 7.00 13.92
C PHE A 231 1.41 5.69 14.28
N ARG A 232 0.17 5.79 14.73
CA ARG A 232 -0.65 4.65 15.13
C ARG A 232 -1.93 4.62 14.33
N PHE A 233 -2.23 3.48 13.71
CA PHE A 233 -3.48 3.28 12.99
C PHE A 233 -4.16 1.98 13.41
N GLU A 234 -5.42 1.86 13.01
CA GLU A 234 -6.22 0.66 13.23
C GLU A 234 -6.58 0.00 11.90
N ASN A 235 -6.38 -1.32 11.80
CA ASN A 235 -6.92 -2.13 10.71
C ASN A 235 -8.35 -2.57 11.07
N TRP A 236 -9.32 -1.71 10.80
CA TRP A 236 -10.69 -1.80 11.31
C TRP A 236 -11.59 -2.69 10.45
N PHE A 237 -12.52 -3.43 11.08
CA PHE A 237 -13.52 -4.20 10.35
C PHE A 237 -14.58 -3.30 9.72
N ARG A 238 -14.73 -3.37 8.40
CA ARG A 238 -15.72 -2.59 7.65
C ARG A 238 -17.05 -3.29 7.39
N THR A 239 -17.22 -4.49 7.94
CA THR A 239 -18.47 -5.27 7.78
C THR A 239 -18.92 -5.81 9.13
N SER A 240 -20.24 -5.90 9.32
CA SER A 240 -20.85 -6.51 10.51
C SER A 240 -20.41 -7.97 10.71
N GLN A 241 -20.13 -8.69 9.62
CA GLN A 241 -19.62 -10.06 9.65
C GLN A 241 -18.13 -10.16 10.03
N LYS A 242 -17.42 -9.04 10.23
CA LYS A 242 -15.99 -8.97 10.57
C LYS A 242 -15.11 -9.78 9.61
N LYS A 243 -15.41 -9.72 8.30
CA LYS A 243 -14.65 -10.43 7.25
C LYS A 243 -13.67 -9.51 6.54
N HIS A 244 -14.11 -8.31 6.19
CA HIS A 244 -13.31 -7.32 5.47
C HIS A 244 -12.83 -6.22 6.40
N LYS A 245 -11.63 -5.71 6.14
CA LYS A 245 -11.06 -4.59 6.91
C LYS A 245 -10.75 -3.40 6.01
N ALA A 246 -10.39 -2.29 6.65
CA ALA A 246 -9.86 -1.09 6.03
C ALA A 246 -8.88 -0.41 6.99
N PHE A 247 -7.86 0.25 6.46
CA PHE A 247 -6.96 1.04 7.30
C PHE A 247 -7.65 2.34 7.70
N ARG A 248 -7.66 2.67 9.00
CA ARG A 248 -8.13 3.97 9.48
C ARG A 248 -7.03 5.03 9.40
N PRO A 249 -7.38 6.33 9.37
CA PRO A 249 -6.39 7.38 9.53
C PRO A 249 -5.59 7.19 10.81
N ALA A 250 -4.28 7.38 10.70
CA ALA A 250 -3.36 7.26 11.80
C ALA A 250 -3.32 8.54 12.63
N VAL A 251 -3.02 8.38 13.92
CA VAL A 251 -2.71 9.49 14.82
C VAL A 251 -1.21 9.53 15.06
N GLN A 252 -0.61 10.72 14.97
CA GLN A 252 0.78 10.89 15.38
C GLN A 252 0.87 10.71 16.90
N LEU A 253 1.73 9.81 17.36
CA LEU A 253 2.01 9.63 18.77
C LEU A 253 2.89 10.78 19.25
N LYS A 254 2.58 11.34 20.42
CA LYS A 254 3.48 12.28 21.08
C LYS A 254 4.72 11.50 21.54
N GLU A 255 5.90 12.08 21.38
CA GLU A 255 7.10 11.53 22.02
C GLU A 255 6.81 11.41 23.53
N GLY A 256 6.93 10.19 24.05
CA GLY A 256 6.88 9.96 25.49
C GLY A 256 8.00 10.74 26.14
N LYS A 257 7.65 11.59 27.11
CA LYS A 257 8.62 12.13 28.07
C LYS A 257 9.18 11.02 28.94
#